data_AF-A0A5B0D7N9-F1
#
_entry.id   AF-A0A5B0D7N9-F1
#
_cell.length_a   1.000
_cell.length_b   1.000
_cell.length_c   1.000
_cell.angle_alpha   90.00
_cell.angle_beta   90.00
_cell.angle_gamma   90.00
#
_symmetry.space_group_name_H-M   'P 1'
#
loop_
_entity.id
_entity.type
_entity.pdbx_description
1 polymer ?
#
loop_
_entity_poly.entity_id
_entity_poly.type
_entity_poly.pdbx_seq_one_letter_code
_entity_poly.pdbx_strand_id
1 'polypeptide(L)'
;MTTKRRFRSALVATVVMVGALLVPSAAHAADAADDPTSFTTFGYVPTGAEGTAAQADVEAQVTRADSFDASSRSRSAAPDTSQMAPASPEDLAAAAAADPAYRIVSRWTDKIAKSTVARAGNGTTWGLTKVQNKHHVNLNMIQKTTKFPRPDGGRVIQGSAIIYVTDAIEWECWLGSCTPKRTMAVKVVVENTRMSDNYQKGLITAYCMGVTVCPQWVINVAS
;
A
#
# COMPACT_ATOMS: atom_id res chain seq x y z
N MET A 1 59.92 -14.35 24.27
CA MET A 1 59.65 -13.00 24.81
C MET A 1 58.14 -12.86 24.96
N THR A 2 57.48 -13.51 25.92
CA THR A 2 57.43 -13.22 27.37
C THR A 2 57.09 -11.76 27.66
N THR A 3 55.85 -11.46 28.08
CA THR A 3 55.56 -10.78 29.35
C THR A 3 54.06 -10.92 29.70
N LYS A 4 53.79 -11.73 30.74
CA LYS A 4 52.55 -11.75 31.53
C LYS A 4 52.46 -10.46 32.35
N ARG A 5 51.29 -9.82 32.44
CA ARG A 5 50.95 -8.97 33.60
C ARG A 5 49.59 -9.37 34.18
N ARG A 6 49.67 -9.88 35.41
CA ARG A 6 48.55 -10.06 36.35
C ARG A 6 48.31 -8.72 37.02
N PHE A 7 47.06 -8.29 37.15
CA PHE A 7 46.68 -7.28 38.13
C PHE A 7 45.64 -7.84 39.09
N ARG A 8 45.89 -7.57 40.37
CA ARG A 8 45.25 -8.12 41.56
C ARG A 8 43.99 -7.33 41.89
N SER A 9 43.02 -8.05 42.44
CA SER A 9 41.85 -7.53 43.15
C SER A 9 42.23 -6.57 44.28
N ALA A 10 41.39 -5.55 44.50
CA ALA A 10 41.19 -4.94 45.80
C ALA A 10 39.70 -4.60 45.95
N LEU A 11 39.10 -5.26 46.94
CA LEU A 11 37.72 -5.14 47.36
C LEU A 11 37.71 -4.11 48.50
N VAL A 12 37.02 -2.98 48.33
CA VAL A 12 36.77 -2.02 49.41
C VAL A 12 35.26 -1.88 49.52
N ALA A 13 34.72 -2.46 50.58
CA ALA A 13 33.34 -2.30 50.99
C ALA A 13 33.20 -0.96 51.72
N THR A 14 32.40 -0.06 51.18
CA THR A 14 31.99 1.16 51.87
C THR A 14 30.50 1.07 52.15
N VAL A 15 30.19 0.85 53.42
CA VAL A 15 28.85 0.98 54.01
C VAL A 15 28.51 2.47 54.01
N VAL A 16 27.47 2.87 53.27
CA VAL A 16 26.91 4.21 53.34
C VAL A 16 25.51 4.12 53.94
N MET A 17 25.32 4.88 55.01
CA MET A 17 24.11 4.97 55.82
C MET A 17 22.88 5.36 55.00
N VAL A 18 21.77 4.69 55.32
CA VAL A 18 20.41 5.05 54.95
C VAL A 18 20.04 6.36 55.68
N GLY A 19 20.06 7.47 54.96
CA GLY A 19 19.45 8.74 55.35
C GLY A 19 18.24 9.00 54.47
N ALA A 20 17.04 8.73 55.00
CA ALA A 20 15.78 9.06 54.35
C ALA A 20 15.55 10.58 54.42
N LEU A 21 16.02 11.31 53.41
CA LEU A 21 15.59 12.68 53.16
C LEU A 21 14.37 12.63 52.24
N LEU A 22 13.23 13.06 52.77
CA LEU A 22 12.02 13.34 51.99
C LEU A 22 12.31 14.52 51.07
N VAL A 23 12.75 14.23 49.85
CA VAL A 23 12.82 15.23 48.77
C VAL A 23 11.38 15.45 48.29
N PRO A 24 10.85 16.69 48.24
CA PRO A 24 9.62 16.94 47.53
C PRO A 24 9.86 16.55 46.07
N SER A 25 9.13 15.55 45.57
CA SER A 25 9.06 15.27 44.15
C SER A 25 8.55 16.53 43.47
N ALA A 26 9.46 17.34 42.93
CA ALA A 26 9.13 18.29 41.90
C ALA A 26 8.50 17.45 40.79
N ALA A 27 7.18 17.60 40.61
CA ALA A 27 6.50 17.13 39.42
C ALA A 27 7.20 17.80 38.25
N HIS A 28 8.13 17.10 37.62
CA HIS A 28 8.52 17.39 36.25
C HIS A 28 7.25 17.12 35.44
N ALA A 29 6.46 18.17 35.22
CA ALA A 29 5.74 18.27 33.98
C ALA A 29 6.82 18.15 32.90
N ALA A 30 6.98 16.95 32.38
CA ALA A 30 7.65 16.79 31.11
C ALA A 30 6.85 17.69 30.17
N ASP A 31 7.46 18.77 29.71
CA ASP A 31 7.10 19.36 28.44
C ASP A 31 7.18 18.21 27.44
N ALA A 32 6.07 17.53 27.21
CA ALA A 32 5.84 16.79 26.00
C ALA A 32 5.84 17.87 24.93
N ALA A 33 7.04 18.26 24.49
CA ALA A 33 7.19 18.70 23.12
C ALA A 33 6.54 17.57 22.32
N ASP A 34 5.32 17.81 21.83
CA ASP A 34 4.71 16.90 20.88
C ASP A 34 5.83 16.61 19.85
N ASP A 35 6.08 15.36 19.51
CA ASP A 35 7.00 15.09 18.41
C ASP A 35 6.17 15.14 17.11
N PRO A 36 6.74 15.64 15.99
CA PRO A 36 6.05 15.59 14.72
C PRO A 36 5.66 14.15 14.39
N THR A 37 4.38 13.95 14.07
CA THR A 37 3.82 12.63 13.76
C THR A 37 3.91 12.38 12.27
N SER A 38 4.23 11.15 11.87
CA SER A 38 4.29 10.79 10.45
C SER A 38 3.12 9.91 10.07
N PHE A 39 2.44 10.30 9.00
CA PHE A 39 1.36 9.52 8.39
C PHE A 39 1.75 9.20 6.96
N THR A 40 1.21 8.13 6.39
CA THR A 40 1.27 7.91 4.95
C THR A 40 -0.14 7.73 4.44
N THR A 41 -0.48 8.39 3.34
CA THR A 41 -1.78 8.26 2.68
C THR A 41 -1.63 7.66 1.29
N PHE A 42 -2.69 6.99 0.83
CA PHE A 42 -2.82 6.56 -0.55
C PHE A 42 -4.09 7.17 -1.15
N GLY A 43 -3.95 8.03 -2.14
CA GLY A 43 -5.07 8.82 -2.68
C GLY A 43 -4.88 10.32 -2.51
N TYR A 44 -5.88 11.06 -2.95
CA TYR A 44 -5.88 12.52 -2.87
C TYR A 44 -6.19 12.99 -1.45
N VAL A 45 -5.36 13.89 -0.94
CA VAL A 45 -5.61 14.69 0.26
C VAL A 45 -5.69 16.15 -0.20
N PRO A 46 -6.77 16.88 0.12
CA PRO A 46 -6.84 18.32 -0.16
C PRO A 46 -5.69 19.07 0.51
N THR A 47 -5.02 19.94 -0.24
CA THR A 47 -3.98 20.84 0.28
C THR A 47 -4.37 22.29 0.03
N GLY A 48 -4.01 23.17 0.95
CA GLY A 48 -4.10 24.62 0.77
C GLY A 48 -3.09 25.15 -0.26
N ALA A 49 -3.10 26.47 -0.47
CA ALA A 49 -2.20 27.14 -1.42
C ALA A 49 -0.71 26.90 -1.11
N GLU A 50 -0.37 26.75 0.18
CA GLU A 50 0.99 26.49 0.66
C GLU A 50 1.40 25.01 0.54
N GLY A 51 0.55 24.14 -0.01
CA GLY A 51 0.82 22.70 -0.14
C GLY A 51 0.68 21.89 1.15
N THR A 52 0.19 22.50 2.23
CA THR A 52 -0.12 21.84 3.50
C THR A 52 -1.54 21.29 3.52
N ALA A 53 -1.76 20.18 4.22
CA ALA A 53 -3.09 19.60 4.48
C ALA A 53 -3.49 19.78 5.95
N ALA A 54 -4.79 19.81 6.23
CA ALA A 54 -5.25 19.66 7.60
C ALA A 54 -5.04 18.22 8.07
N GLN A 55 -4.62 18.01 9.32
CA GLN A 55 -4.42 16.68 9.87
C GLN A 55 -5.68 15.81 9.77
N ALA A 56 -6.86 16.41 9.99
CA ALA A 56 -8.13 15.72 9.84
C ALA A 56 -8.36 15.17 8.42
N ASP A 57 -7.91 15.87 7.37
CA ASP A 57 -8.03 15.40 5.98
C ASP A 57 -7.08 14.24 5.69
N VAL A 58 -5.87 14.29 6.24
CA VAL A 58 -4.89 13.20 6.17
C VAL A 58 -5.45 11.95 6.85
N GLU A 59 -5.93 12.07 8.08
CA GLU A 59 -6.52 10.96 8.85
C GLU A 59 -7.79 10.40 8.20
N ALA A 60 -8.65 11.26 7.64
CA ALA A 60 -9.82 10.83 6.88
C ALA A 60 -9.42 10.00 5.66
N GLN A 61 -8.34 10.38 4.96
CA GLN A 61 -7.86 9.63 3.81
C GLN A 61 -7.19 8.31 4.20
N VAL A 62 -6.45 8.26 5.32
CA VAL A 62 -5.96 6.99 5.89
C VAL A 62 -7.13 6.06 6.18
N THR A 63 -8.12 6.53 6.94
CA THR A 63 -9.32 5.76 7.30
C THR A 63 -10.07 5.26 6.07
N ARG A 64 -10.21 6.10 5.05
CA ARG A 64 -10.85 5.73 3.78
C ARG A 64 -10.09 4.62 3.06
N ALA A 65 -8.77 4.70 2.98
CA ALA A 65 -7.94 3.67 2.37
C ALA A 65 -7.99 2.35 3.16
N ASP A 66 -7.97 2.41 4.49
CA ASP A 66 -8.01 1.22 5.35
C ASP A 66 -9.39 0.52 5.33
N SER A 67 -10.47 1.30 5.23
CA SER A 67 -11.83 0.75 5.06
C SER A 67 -11.96 -0.08 3.78
N PHE A 68 -11.20 0.26 2.74
CA PHE A 68 -11.14 -0.54 1.52
C PHE A 68 -10.54 -1.91 1.79
N ASP A 69 -9.46 -2.00 2.57
CA ASP A 69 -8.78 -3.25 2.91
C ASP A 69 -9.65 -4.19 3.73
N ALA A 70 -10.39 -3.63 4.69
CA ALA A 70 -11.37 -4.41 5.45
C ALA A 70 -12.45 -5.00 4.52
N SER A 71 -12.95 -4.19 3.57
CA SER A 71 -14.00 -4.60 2.64
C SER A 71 -13.54 -5.58 1.54
N SER A 72 -12.26 -5.55 1.16
CA SER A 72 -11.68 -6.41 0.14
C SER A 72 -11.42 -7.82 0.68
N ARG A 73 -10.98 -7.92 1.93
CA ARG A 73 -10.83 -9.20 2.65
C ARG A 73 -12.18 -9.91 2.81
N SER A 74 -13.24 -9.17 3.14
CA SER A 74 -14.59 -9.73 3.31
C SER A 74 -15.22 -10.24 2.00
N ARG A 75 -14.91 -9.62 0.85
CA ARG A 75 -15.46 -9.97 -0.47
C ARG A 75 -14.69 -11.06 -1.23
N SER A 76 -13.68 -11.67 -0.62
CA SER A 76 -12.98 -12.82 -1.21
C SER A 76 -13.77 -14.13 -1.12
N ALA A 77 -15.03 -14.09 -0.64
CA ALA A 77 -15.97 -15.20 -0.83
C ALA A 77 -16.20 -15.44 -2.33
N ALA A 78 -16.11 -16.71 -2.74
CA ALA A 78 -16.33 -17.11 -4.13
C ALA A 78 -17.66 -16.54 -4.65
N PRO A 79 -17.72 -16.05 -5.90
CA PRO A 79 -18.97 -15.55 -6.46
C PRO A 79 -20.01 -16.68 -6.44
N ASP A 80 -21.24 -16.34 -6.06
CA ASP A 80 -22.38 -17.25 -6.14
C ASP A 80 -22.61 -17.67 -7.59
N THR A 81 -22.18 -18.90 -7.91
CA THR A 81 -22.30 -19.51 -9.24
C THR A 81 -23.70 -20.05 -9.53
N SER A 82 -24.66 -19.91 -8.60
CA SER A 82 -25.98 -20.54 -8.68
C SER A 82 -26.91 -19.94 -9.76
N GLN A 83 -26.43 -18.99 -10.56
CA GLN A 83 -27.22 -18.29 -11.58
C GLN A 83 -26.62 -18.32 -13.00
N MET A 84 -25.69 -19.24 -13.28
CA MET A 84 -25.16 -19.44 -14.63
C MET A 84 -25.57 -20.80 -15.19
N ALA A 85 -26.01 -20.82 -16.45
CA ALA A 85 -26.28 -22.05 -17.18
C ALA A 85 -25.03 -22.96 -17.16
N PRO A 86 -25.20 -24.29 -17.03
CA PRO A 86 -24.05 -25.20 -16.99
C PRO A 86 -23.25 -25.07 -18.29
N ALA A 87 -21.95 -24.79 -18.15
CA ALA A 87 -21.02 -24.76 -19.26
C ALA A 87 -20.99 -26.13 -19.94
N SER A 88 -20.91 -26.15 -21.27
CA SER A 88 -20.86 -27.41 -22.02
C SER A 88 -19.59 -28.20 -21.66
N PRO A 89 -19.59 -29.53 -21.80
CA PRO A 89 -18.38 -30.35 -21.61
C PRO A 89 -17.19 -29.90 -22.48
N GLU A 90 -17.46 -29.27 -23.63
CA GLU A 90 -16.46 -28.69 -24.54
C GLU A 90 -15.86 -27.38 -23.98
N ASP A 91 -16.65 -26.54 -23.32
CA ASP A 91 -16.18 -25.36 -22.60
C ASP A 91 -15.30 -25.73 -21.39
N LEU A 92 -15.60 -26.85 -20.73
CA LEU A 92 -14.83 -27.38 -19.61
C LEU A 92 -13.50 -28.00 -20.07
N ALA A 93 -13.46 -28.63 -21.24
CA ALA A 93 -12.22 -29.15 -21.84
C ALA A 93 -11.30 -28.03 -22.37
N ALA A 94 -11.87 -26.96 -22.93
CA ALA A 94 -11.11 -25.77 -23.35
C ALA A 94 -10.58 -24.95 -22.17
N ALA A 95 -11.33 -24.89 -21.06
CA ALA A 95 -10.88 -24.24 -19.82
C ALA A 95 -9.70 -24.97 -19.14
N ALA A 96 -9.58 -26.29 -19.35
CA ALA A 96 -8.49 -27.11 -18.81
C ALA A 96 -7.17 -27.00 -19.61
N ALA A 97 -7.21 -26.47 -20.84
CA ALA A 97 -6.03 -26.18 -21.68
C ALA A 97 -5.63 -24.68 -21.70
N ALA A 98 -6.29 -23.84 -20.90
CA ALA A 98 -6.09 -22.40 -20.89
C ALA A 98 -4.71 -22.02 -20.33
N ASP A 99 -3.91 -21.29 -21.11
CA ASP A 99 -2.59 -20.77 -20.74
C ASP A 99 -2.63 -20.18 -19.30
N PRO A 100 -1.81 -20.70 -18.36
CA PRO A 100 -1.77 -20.26 -16.98
C PRO A 100 -1.58 -18.75 -16.80
N ALA A 101 -0.97 -18.07 -17.78
CA ALA A 101 -0.82 -16.61 -17.79
C ALA A 101 -2.18 -15.89 -17.80
N TYR A 102 -3.22 -16.47 -18.39
CA TYR A 102 -4.55 -15.86 -18.45
C TYR A 102 -5.45 -16.23 -17.29
N ARG A 103 -5.03 -17.09 -16.36
CA ARG A 103 -5.81 -17.39 -15.15
C ARG A 103 -6.10 -16.11 -14.36
N ILE A 104 -7.38 -15.84 -14.09
CA ILE A 104 -7.80 -14.73 -13.24
C ILE A 104 -7.41 -15.04 -11.79
N VAL A 105 -6.65 -14.16 -11.17
CA VAL A 105 -6.17 -14.28 -9.78
C VAL A 105 -6.86 -13.30 -8.83
N SER A 106 -7.49 -12.24 -9.36
CA SER A 106 -8.31 -11.33 -8.57
C SER A 106 -9.32 -10.60 -9.44
N ARG A 107 -10.44 -10.21 -8.82
CA ARG A 107 -11.49 -9.38 -9.39
C ARG A 107 -11.83 -8.27 -8.41
N TRP A 108 -12.09 -7.08 -8.90
CA TRP A 108 -12.58 -5.95 -8.11
C TRP A 108 -13.34 -4.98 -9.00
N THR A 109 -13.93 -3.97 -8.38
CA THR A 109 -14.58 -2.87 -9.08
C THR A 109 -13.71 -1.63 -8.95
N ASP A 110 -13.53 -0.80 -9.98
CA ASP A 110 -12.77 0.45 -9.88
C ASP A 110 -13.60 1.61 -9.27
N LYS A 111 -13.07 2.84 -9.28
CA LYS A 111 -13.76 4.05 -8.77
C LYS A 111 -15.13 4.30 -9.41
N ILE A 112 -15.33 3.91 -10.68
CA ILE A 112 -16.55 4.21 -11.46
C ILE A 112 -17.45 2.99 -11.63
N ALA A 113 -17.43 2.08 -10.65
CA ALA A 113 -18.21 0.86 -10.67
C ALA A 113 -17.86 -0.13 -11.82
N LYS A 114 -16.69 0.01 -12.47
CA LYS A 114 -16.29 -0.88 -13.56
C LYS A 114 -15.58 -2.13 -13.06
N SER A 115 -16.02 -3.30 -13.51
CA SER A 115 -15.35 -4.58 -13.21
C SER A 115 -13.93 -4.59 -13.79
N THR A 116 -12.96 -4.95 -12.96
CA THR A 116 -11.55 -5.10 -13.31
C THR A 116 -11.06 -6.48 -12.83
N VAL A 117 -10.13 -7.07 -13.58
CA VAL A 117 -9.49 -8.33 -13.18
C VAL A 117 -7.98 -8.18 -13.21
N ALA A 118 -7.30 -8.92 -12.34
CA ALA A 118 -5.89 -9.25 -12.50
C ALA A 118 -5.79 -10.70 -12.93
N ARG A 119 -4.98 -10.95 -13.95
CA ARG A 119 -4.57 -12.29 -14.36
C ARG A 119 -3.12 -12.52 -13.94
N ALA A 120 -2.73 -13.79 -13.85
CA ALA A 120 -1.37 -14.17 -13.46
C ALA A 120 -0.31 -13.47 -14.33
N GLY A 121 -0.55 -13.38 -15.64
CA GLY A 121 0.39 -12.85 -16.61
C GLY A 121 1.52 -13.83 -16.93
N ASN A 122 2.36 -13.46 -17.90
CA ASN A 122 3.46 -14.31 -18.38
C ASN A 122 4.79 -14.06 -17.66
N GLY A 123 4.77 -13.34 -16.53
CA GLY A 123 5.94 -13.01 -15.71
C GLY A 123 6.90 -11.96 -16.28
N THR A 124 6.79 -11.59 -17.56
CA THR A 124 7.80 -10.75 -18.24
C THR A 124 7.21 -9.49 -18.87
N THR A 125 6.09 -9.58 -19.59
CA THR A 125 5.53 -8.45 -20.36
C THR A 125 4.23 -7.90 -19.80
N TRP A 126 3.40 -8.71 -19.13
CA TRP A 126 2.15 -8.25 -18.55
C TRP A 126 1.67 -9.08 -17.34
N GLY A 127 0.66 -8.56 -16.65
CA GLY A 127 -0.08 -9.23 -15.58
C GLY A 127 0.60 -9.17 -14.20
N LEU A 128 -0.02 -9.81 -13.21
CA LEU A 128 0.36 -9.66 -11.80
C LEU A 128 1.79 -10.14 -11.52
N THR A 129 2.21 -11.26 -12.10
CA THR A 129 3.54 -11.85 -11.86
C THR A 129 4.65 -10.90 -12.30
N LYS A 130 4.51 -10.26 -13.47
CA LYS A 130 5.45 -9.21 -13.91
C LYS A 130 5.51 -8.07 -12.90
N VAL A 131 4.34 -7.60 -12.47
CA VAL A 131 4.22 -6.45 -11.58
C VAL A 131 4.89 -6.71 -10.24
N GLN A 132 4.68 -7.91 -9.68
CA GLN A 132 5.33 -8.33 -8.44
C GLN A 132 6.85 -8.47 -8.63
N ASN A 133 7.30 -9.21 -9.65
CA ASN A 133 8.71 -9.51 -9.84
C ASN A 133 9.55 -8.29 -10.25
N LYS A 134 9.01 -7.40 -11.09
CA LYS A 134 9.75 -6.27 -11.65
C LYS A 134 9.60 -4.99 -10.84
N HIS A 135 8.42 -4.77 -10.26
CA HIS A 135 8.06 -3.48 -9.66
C HIS A 135 7.85 -3.54 -8.14
N HIS A 136 7.83 -4.74 -7.53
CA HIS A 136 7.44 -4.94 -6.12
C HIS A 136 6.11 -4.27 -5.76
N VAL A 137 5.17 -4.24 -6.70
CA VAL A 137 3.81 -3.73 -6.44
C VAL A 137 2.92 -4.91 -6.11
N ASN A 138 2.23 -4.84 -4.96
CA ASN A 138 1.29 -5.87 -4.52
C ASN A 138 -0.12 -5.63 -5.09
N LEU A 139 -1.00 -6.63 -4.98
CA LEU A 139 -2.37 -6.53 -5.50
C LEU A 139 -3.21 -5.44 -4.81
N ASN A 140 -3.01 -5.23 -3.50
CA ASN A 140 -3.78 -4.24 -2.75
C ASN A 140 -3.49 -2.81 -3.25
N MET A 141 -2.22 -2.50 -3.48
CA MET A 141 -1.77 -1.25 -4.10
C MET A 141 -2.41 -1.00 -5.46
N ILE A 142 -2.50 -2.03 -6.30
CA ILE A 142 -3.14 -1.94 -7.61
C ILE A 142 -4.62 -1.58 -7.45
N GLN A 143 -5.32 -2.29 -6.56
CA GLN A 143 -6.73 -2.06 -6.31
C GLN A 143 -6.98 -0.65 -5.75
N LYS A 144 -6.21 -0.23 -4.73
CA LYS A 144 -6.25 1.13 -4.17
C LYS A 144 -6.00 2.19 -5.26
N THR A 145 -5.06 2.00 -6.18
CA THR A 145 -4.83 2.96 -7.28
C THR A 145 -6.06 3.10 -8.19
N THR A 146 -6.70 1.99 -8.53
CA THR A 146 -7.92 2.04 -9.36
C THR A 146 -9.15 2.59 -8.62
N LYS A 147 -9.15 2.55 -7.28
CA LYS A 147 -10.22 3.06 -6.41
C LYS A 147 -10.07 4.52 -6.03
N PHE A 148 -8.84 4.96 -5.82
CA PHE A 148 -8.51 6.30 -5.36
C PHE A 148 -7.56 7.04 -6.34
N PRO A 149 -7.85 7.07 -7.66
CA PRO A 149 -7.07 7.89 -8.58
C PRO A 149 -7.15 9.37 -8.21
N ARG A 150 -6.14 10.15 -8.61
CA ARG A 150 -6.17 11.62 -8.54
C ARG A 150 -7.50 12.15 -9.11
N PRO A 151 -8.08 13.22 -8.53
CA PRO A 151 -9.32 13.80 -9.03
C PRO A 151 -9.16 14.25 -10.49
N ASP A 152 -8.06 14.95 -10.79
CA ASP A 152 -7.76 15.47 -12.12
C ASP A 152 -6.62 14.70 -12.77
N GLY A 153 -6.86 14.20 -14.00
CA GLY A 153 -5.86 13.44 -14.76
C GLY A 153 -5.48 12.08 -14.16
N GLY A 154 -6.05 11.70 -13.00
CA GLY A 154 -5.79 10.41 -12.35
C GLY A 154 -6.42 9.22 -13.06
N ARG A 155 -7.25 9.45 -14.07
CA ARG A 155 -7.79 8.42 -14.95
C ARG A 155 -7.79 8.89 -16.39
N VAL A 156 -7.10 8.16 -17.26
CA VAL A 156 -7.00 8.46 -18.70
C VAL A 156 -7.37 7.22 -19.51
N ILE A 157 -8.23 7.38 -20.51
CA ILE A 157 -8.58 6.31 -21.46
C ILE A 157 -7.71 6.50 -22.70
N GLN A 158 -6.99 5.46 -23.13
CA GLN A 158 -6.16 5.45 -24.32
C GLN A 158 -6.47 4.19 -25.15
N GLY A 159 -7.30 4.35 -26.17
CA GLY A 159 -7.87 3.20 -26.89
C GLY A 159 -8.66 2.30 -25.93
N SER A 160 -8.28 1.04 -25.85
CA SER A 160 -8.88 0.06 -24.94
C SER A 160 -8.22 0.03 -23.55
N ALA A 161 -7.11 0.74 -23.36
CA ALA A 161 -6.43 0.84 -22.07
C ALA A 161 -7.02 1.96 -21.20
N ILE A 162 -7.07 1.71 -19.89
CA ILE A 162 -7.41 2.68 -18.86
C ILE A 162 -6.20 2.79 -17.94
N ILE A 163 -5.69 4.01 -17.82
CA ILE A 163 -4.55 4.34 -16.97
C ILE A 163 -5.10 5.01 -15.72
N TYR A 164 -4.73 4.51 -14.55
CA TYR A 164 -5.02 5.11 -13.25
C TYR A 164 -3.71 5.60 -12.64
N VAL A 165 -3.74 6.79 -12.02
CA VAL A 165 -2.62 7.36 -11.28
C VAL A 165 -3.11 7.82 -9.91
N THR A 166 -2.42 7.38 -8.87
CA THR A 166 -2.69 7.75 -7.47
C THR A 166 -1.38 8.13 -6.79
N ASP A 167 -1.44 9.09 -5.87
CA ASP A 167 -0.28 9.45 -5.06
C ASP A 167 -0.25 8.66 -3.76
N ALA A 168 0.93 8.15 -3.42
CA ALA A 168 1.32 7.81 -2.07
C ALA A 168 2.10 8.99 -1.50
N ILE A 169 1.67 9.51 -0.35
CA ILE A 169 2.24 10.71 0.27
C ILE A 169 2.62 10.38 1.69
N GLU A 170 3.87 10.58 2.07
CA GLU A 170 4.30 10.60 3.46
C GLU A 170 4.19 12.03 3.97
N TRP A 171 3.44 12.19 5.06
CA TRP A 171 3.17 13.44 5.74
C TRP A 171 3.99 13.54 7.01
N GLU A 172 4.37 14.76 7.32
CA GLU A 172 4.88 15.17 8.63
C GLU A 172 3.89 16.18 9.21
N CYS A 173 3.27 15.83 10.33
CA CYS A 173 2.17 16.57 10.93
C CYS A 173 2.59 17.19 12.27
N TRP A 174 2.30 18.48 12.41
CA TRP A 174 2.63 19.29 13.57
C TRP A 174 1.49 20.29 13.87
N LEU A 175 1.00 20.29 15.11
CA LEU A 175 -0.06 21.19 15.58
C LEU A 175 -1.29 21.27 14.64
N GLY A 176 -1.76 20.11 14.15
CA GLY A 176 -2.94 20.00 13.29
C GLY A 176 -2.71 20.31 11.80
N SER A 177 -1.49 20.68 11.40
CA SER A 177 -1.09 20.92 10.01
C SER A 177 -0.12 19.85 9.54
N CYS A 178 -0.25 19.40 8.28
CA CYS A 178 0.58 18.36 7.70
C CYS A 178 1.28 18.85 6.43
N THR A 179 2.60 18.66 6.38
CA THR A 179 3.41 18.98 5.19
C THR A 179 3.82 17.68 4.50
N PRO A 180 3.75 17.59 3.16
CA PRO A 180 4.21 16.41 2.45
C PRO A 180 5.74 16.33 2.54
N LYS A 181 6.25 15.28 3.18
CA LYS A 181 7.68 14.98 3.28
C LYS A 181 8.21 14.37 1.98
N ARG A 182 7.42 13.49 1.37
CA ARG A 182 7.69 12.91 0.04
C ARG A 182 6.43 12.38 -0.61
N THR A 183 6.40 12.44 -1.95
CA THR A 183 5.30 11.96 -2.77
C THR A 183 5.81 11.00 -3.83
N MET A 184 5.07 9.92 -4.07
CA MET A 184 5.32 8.97 -5.15
C MET A 184 4.04 8.69 -5.90
N ALA A 185 4.06 8.91 -7.21
CA ALA A 185 2.95 8.58 -8.08
C ALA A 185 2.98 7.09 -8.44
N VAL A 186 1.84 6.42 -8.30
CA VAL A 186 1.64 5.01 -8.62
C VAL A 186 0.74 4.94 -9.84
N LYS A 187 1.23 4.30 -10.90
CA LYS A 187 0.50 4.12 -12.15
C LYS A 187 0.06 2.68 -12.32
N VAL A 188 -1.22 2.48 -12.63
CA VAL A 188 -1.81 1.18 -13.00
C VAL A 188 -2.37 1.30 -14.41
N VAL A 189 -2.11 0.30 -15.25
CA VAL A 189 -2.68 0.19 -16.60
C VAL A 189 -3.53 -1.07 -16.68
N VAL A 190 -4.80 -0.88 -17.04
CA VAL A 190 -5.80 -1.92 -17.23
C VAL A 190 -6.21 -1.96 -18.70
N GLU A 191 -6.15 -3.12 -19.31
CA GLU A 191 -6.66 -3.36 -20.66
C GLU A 191 -8.12 -3.83 -20.60
N ASN A 192 -9.02 -3.09 -21.26
CA ASN A 192 -10.45 -3.33 -21.23
C ASN A 192 -10.96 -4.23 -22.39
N THR A 193 -10.08 -4.69 -23.27
CA THR A 193 -10.42 -5.65 -24.33
C THR A 193 -10.97 -6.94 -23.71
N ARG A 194 -12.18 -7.36 -24.12
CA ARG A 194 -12.80 -8.61 -23.69
C ARG A 194 -12.08 -9.81 -24.31
N MET A 195 -11.93 -10.87 -23.50
CA MET A 195 -11.39 -12.15 -23.90
C MET A 195 -12.50 -13.19 -24.11
N SER A 196 -12.15 -14.37 -24.59
CA SER A 196 -13.09 -15.49 -24.83
C SER A 196 -13.83 -15.95 -23.58
N ASP A 197 -13.26 -15.72 -22.39
CA ASP A 197 -13.90 -16.00 -21.10
C ASP A 197 -14.90 -14.90 -20.66
N ASN A 198 -15.22 -13.94 -21.53
CA ASN A 198 -16.07 -12.78 -21.30
C ASN A 198 -15.55 -11.77 -20.25
N TYR A 199 -14.35 -11.95 -19.71
CA TYR A 199 -13.68 -10.97 -18.85
C TYR A 199 -12.70 -10.12 -19.66
N GLN A 200 -12.42 -8.91 -19.20
CA GLN A 200 -11.33 -8.11 -19.78
C GLN A 200 -9.97 -8.79 -19.63
N LYS A 201 -9.01 -8.42 -20.49
CA LYS A 201 -7.59 -8.80 -20.30
C LYS A 201 -7.08 -8.33 -18.94
N GLY A 202 -7.53 -7.16 -18.49
CA GLY A 202 -7.35 -6.69 -17.13
C GLY A 202 -6.00 -6.04 -16.89
N LEU A 203 -5.43 -6.21 -15.70
CA LEU A 203 -4.14 -5.65 -15.32
C LEU A 203 -3.04 -5.98 -16.35
N ILE A 204 -2.45 -4.95 -16.94
CA ILE A 204 -1.27 -5.07 -17.80
C ILE A 204 0.01 -4.79 -17.01
N THR A 205 0.04 -3.69 -16.26
CA THR A 205 1.20 -3.31 -15.45
C THR A 205 0.81 -2.36 -14.32
N ALA A 206 1.62 -2.33 -13.27
CA ALA A 206 1.58 -1.30 -12.23
C ALA A 206 3.01 -1.00 -11.76
N TYR A 207 3.31 0.26 -11.45
CA TYR A 207 4.64 0.69 -11.00
C TYR A 207 4.61 2.07 -10.35
N CYS A 208 5.63 2.36 -9.53
CA CYS A 208 5.91 3.70 -9.04
C CYS A 208 6.65 4.50 -10.12
N MET A 209 6.16 5.69 -10.45
CA MET A 209 6.72 6.50 -11.53
C MET A 209 8.14 6.96 -11.19
N GLY A 210 9.04 6.91 -12.18
CA GLY A 210 10.44 7.34 -12.02
C GLY A 210 11.38 6.28 -11.41
N VAL A 211 10.87 5.13 -10.97
CA VAL A 211 11.68 4.04 -10.41
C VAL A 211 11.27 2.69 -10.99
N THR A 212 12.20 1.73 -11.01
CA THR A 212 11.86 0.35 -11.43
C THR A 212 11.15 -0.40 -10.32
N VAL A 213 11.70 -0.34 -9.10
CA VAL A 213 11.17 -1.00 -7.90
C VAL A 213 10.54 0.05 -6.99
N CYS A 214 9.30 -0.19 -6.56
CA CYS A 214 8.62 0.70 -5.63
C CYS A 214 9.36 0.74 -4.28
N PRO A 215 9.57 1.93 -3.69
CA PRO A 215 10.13 2.05 -2.35
C PRO A 215 9.23 1.37 -1.30
N GLN A 216 9.84 0.79 -0.26
CA GLN A 216 9.10 0.05 0.76
C GLN A 216 8.04 0.89 1.48
N TRP A 217 8.30 2.19 1.70
CA TRP A 217 7.33 3.08 2.34
C TRP A 217 6.02 3.22 1.56
N VAL A 218 6.09 3.16 0.22
CA VAL A 218 4.90 3.17 -0.65
C VAL A 218 4.15 1.85 -0.54
N ILE A 219 4.88 0.74 -0.51
CA ILE A 219 4.30 -0.61 -0.42
C ILE A 219 3.57 -0.77 0.92
N ASN A 220 4.17 -0.32 2.02
CA ASN A 220 3.63 -0.48 3.36
C ASN A 220 2.27 0.21 3.53
N VAL A 221 2.08 1.42 3.00
CA VAL A 221 0.78 2.11 3.10
C VAL A 221 -0.31 1.48 2.23
N ALA A 222 0.13 0.73 1.22
CA ALA A 222 -0.74 0.08 0.28
C ALA A 222 -0.98 -1.40 0.62
N SER A 223 -0.49 -1.89 1.76
CA SER A 223 -0.57 -3.28 2.23
C SER A 223 -1.80 -3.53 3.10
#